data_AF-A0A4V1ZWA4-F1
#
_entry.id   AF-A0A4V1ZWA4-F1
#
_cell.length_a   1.000
_cell.length_b   1.000
_cell.length_c   1.000
_cell.angle_alpha   90.00
_cell.angle_beta   90.00
_cell.angle_gamma   90.00
#
_symmetry.space_group_name_H-M   'P 1'
#
loop_
_entity.id
_entity.type
_entity.pdbx_description
1 polymer ?
#
loop_
_entity_poly.entity_id
_entity_poly.type
_entity_poly.pdbx_seq_one_letter_code
_entity_poly.pdbx_strand_id
1 'polypeptide(L)'
;MLKRLLTICAFIGINFSTQGQLQVSENQRFLVTKDGKPFFWLGDTAWELFHRLSREEADTYLKNRADKGFTVIQAVALAELDGLR
;
A
#
# COMPACT_ATOMS: atom_id res chain seq x y z
N MET A 1 -17.10 -38.60 39.50
CA MET A 1 -17.22 -38.37 38.03
C MET A 1 -17.90 -37.03 37.78
N LEU A 2 -17.17 -35.95 37.43
CA LEU A 2 -17.63 -34.95 36.44
C LEU A 2 -16.52 -33.92 36.13
N LYS A 3 -15.87 -34.13 34.97
CA LYS A 3 -15.42 -33.16 33.95
C LYS A 3 -14.65 -31.91 34.42
N ARG A 4 -13.31 -32.03 34.38
CA ARG A 4 -12.38 -30.91 34.13
C ARG A 4 -12.75 -30.23 32.81
N LEU A 5 -13.16 -28.97 32.87
CA LEU A 5 -13.35 -28.13 31.69
C LEU A 5 -12.02 -27.43 31.40
N LEU A 6 -11.23 -27.94 30.45
CA LEU A 6 -10.09 -27.21 29.89
C LEU A 6 -10.65 -26.15 28.94
N THR A 7 -10.64 -24.89 29.36
CA THR A 7 -10.89 -23.75 28.47
C THR A 7 -9.63 -23.54 27.62
N ILE A 8 -9.66 -23.98 26.36
CA ILE A 8 -8.63 -23.64 25.36
C ILE A 8 -8.94 -22.22 24.88
N CYS A 9 -8.20 -21.23 25.37
CA CYS A 9 -8.19 -19.89 24.79
C CYS A 9 -7.40 -19.94 23.48
N ALA A 10 -8.09 -20.01 22.34
CA ALA A 10 -7.47 -19.78 21.04
C ALA A 10 -7.14 -18.28 20.91
N PHE A 11 -5.88 -17.91 21.09
CA PHE A 11 -5.40 -16.58 20.71
C PHE A 11 -5.36 -16.52 19.18
N ILE A 12 -6.41 -15.99 18.57
CA ILE A 12 -6.38 -15.56 17.17
C ILE A 12 -5.48 -14.32 17.12
N GLY A 13 -4.21 -14.52 16.77
CA GLY A 13 -3.27 -13.43 16.56
C GLY A 13 -3.70 -12.60 15.35
N ILE A 14 -4.05 -11.34 15.58
CA ILE A 14 -4.28 -10.38 14.49
C ILE A 14 -2.91 -10.06 13.89
N ASN A 15 -2.63 -10.57 12.69
CA ASN A 15 -1.42 -10.22 11.95
C ASN A 15 -1.61 -8.84 11.32
N PHE A 16 -0.96 -7.82 11.87
CA PHE A 16 -0.85 -6.52 11.22
C PHE A 16 0.18 -6.62 10.09
N SER A 17 -0.28 -6.45 8.85
CA SER A 17 0.59 -6.42 7.68
C SER A 17 1.36 -5.10 7.63
N THR A 18 2.69 -5.17 7.63
CA THR A 18 3.58 -4.00 7.51
C THR A 18 3.97 -3.72 6.05
N GLN A 19 3.32 -4.38 5.07
CA GLN A 19 3.74 -4.40 3.67
C GLN A 19 3.86 -3.01 3.01
N GLY A 20 3.22 -1.97 3.56
CA GLY A 20 3.27 -0.60 3.05
C GLY A 20 4.25 0.34 3.77
N GLN A 21 4.85 -0.07 4.89
CA GLN A 21 5.82 0.76 5.61
C GLN A 21 7.22 0.53 5.05
N LEU A 22 7.74 1.54 4.35
CA LEU A 22 9.10 1.52 3.79
C LEU A 22 10.09 2.22 4.73
N GLN A 23 11.33 1.74 4.70
CA GLN A 23 12.48 2.33 5.38
C GLN A 23 13.69 2.33 4.43
N VAL A 24 14.66 3.19 4.73
CA VAL A 24 15.96 3.19 4.05
C VAL A 24 16.75 1.96 4.50
N SER A 25 17.38 1.24 3.57
CA SER A 25 18.23 0.09 3.88
C SER A 25 19.44 0.46 4.75
N GLU A 26 20.03 -0.51 5.45
CA GLU A 26 21.19 -0.27 6.33
C GLU A 26 22.37 0.38 5.61
N ASN A 27 22.61 0.01 4.35
CA ASN A 27 23.66 0.59 3.51
C ASN A 27 23.28 1.93 2.87
N GLN A 28 22.08 2.46 3.16
CA GLN A 28 21.53 3.72 2.67
C GLN A 28 21.43 3.89 1.15
N ARG A 29 21.27 2.79 0.41
CA ARG A 29 21.18 2.82 -1.06
C ARG A 29 19.83 2.37 -1.63
N PHE A 30 19.02 1.70 -0.84
CA PHE A 30 17.78 1.06 -1.31
C PHE A 30 16.63 1.31 -0.33
N LEU A 31 15.42 0.99 -0.78
CA LEU A 31 14.24 0.91 0.08
C LEU A 31 13.97 -0.54 0.43
N VAL A 32 13.55 -0.75 1.67
CA VAL A 32 13.10 -2.05 2.17
C VAL A 32 11.78 -1.87 2.93
N THR A 33 10.99 -2.93 3.00
CA THR A 33 9.85 -3.00 3.92
C THR A 33 10.33 -3.04 5.37
N LYS A 34 9.44 -2.81 6.32
CA LYS A 34 9.75 -2.88 7.76
C LYS A 34 10.31 -4.23 8.22
N ASP A 35 9.95 -5.33 7.55
CA ASP A 35 10.50 -6.67 7.77
C ASP A 35 11.79 -6.97 6.96
N GLY A 36 12.38 -5.95 6.32
CA GLY A 36 13.69 -6.03 5.67
C GLY A 36 13.69 -6.54 4.23
N LYS A 37 12.52 -6.76 3.61
CA LYS A 37 12.47 -7.22 2.21
C LYS A 37 12.75 -6.07 1.25
N PRO A 38 13.55 -6.27 0.17
CA PRO A 38 13.77 -5.25 -0.84
C PRO A 38 12.45 -4.73 -1.43
N PHE A 39 12.34 -3.41 -1.56
CA PHE A 39 11.24 -2.75 -2.25
C PHE A 39 11.79 -2.03 -3.49
N PHE A 40 11.43 -2.53 -4.66
CA PHE A 40 11.78 -1.88 -5.93
C PHE A 40 10.76 -0.80 -6.25
N TRP A 41 11.22 0.46 -6.33
CA TRP A 41 10.39 1.61 -6.67
C TRP A 41 10.24 1.73 -8.18
N LEU A 42 9.16 1.15 -8.73
CA LEU A 42 8.79 1.33 -10.12
C LEU A 42 7.60 2.29 -10.19
N GLY A 43 7.89 3.54 -10.52
CA GLY A 43 6.94 4.66 -10.46
C GLY A 43 6.24 4.96 -11.78
N ASP A 44 4.95 5.25 -11.74
CA ASP A 44 4.21 5.98 -12.79
C ASP A 44 3.77 7.37 -12.28
N THR A 45 3.47 8.27 -13.21
CA THR A 45 3.12 9.67 -12.93
C THR A 45 1.70 9.98 -13.38
N ALA A 46 0.76 10.03 -12.43
CA ALA A 46 -0.64 10.39 -12.64
C ALA A 46 -1.00 11.63 -11.84
N TRP A 47 -0.45 12.78 -12.23
CA TRP A 47 -0.64 14.05 -11.53
C TRP A 47 -2.10 14.37 -11.22
N GLU A 48 -2.98 14.11 -12.19
CA GLU A 48 -4.39 14.48 -12.14
C GLU A 48 -5.34 13.38 -11.62
N LEU A 49 -4.76 12.32 -11.04
CA LEU A 49 -5.50 11.11 -10.62
C LEU A 49 -6.73 11.41 -9.76
N PHE A 50 -6.63 12.36 -8.83
CA PHE A 50 -7.69 12.65 -7.87
C PHE A 50 -8.70 13.69 -8.32
N HIS A 51 -8.38 14.50 -9.33
CA HIS A 51 -9.18 15.69 -9.69
C HIS A 51 -9.81 15.62 -11.08
N ARG A 52 -9.33 14.73 -11.96
CA ARG A 52 -9.92 14.55 -13.29
C ARG A 52 -10.60 13.21 -13.50
N LEU A 53 -10.19 12.17 -12.79
CA LEU A 53 -10.78 10.84 -12.97
C LEU A 53 -11.98 10.64 -12.03
N SER A 54 -13.02 10.01 -12.57
CA SER A 54 -14.00 9.30 -11.76
C SER A 54 -13.36 8.10 -11.04
N ARG A 55 -14.10 7.51 -10.10
CA ARG A 55 -13.65 6.32 -9.38
C ARG A 55 -13.39 5.15 -10.32
N GLU A 56 -14.28 4.93 -11.28
CA GLU A 56 -14.23 3.82 -12.22
C GLU A 56 -13.04 3.97 -13.19
N GLU A 57 -12.75 5.20 -13.62
CA GLU A 57 -11.56 5.51 -14.41
C GLU A 57 -10.27 5.30 -13.61
N ALA A 58 -10.25 5.74 -12.35
CA ALA A 58 -9.11 5.52 -11.46
C ALA A 58 -8.86 4.02 -11.21
N ASP A 59 -9.91 3.22 -10.99
CA ASP A 59 -9.80 1.76 -10.85
C ASP A 59 -9.23 1.12 -12.11
N THR A 60 -9.72 1.56 -13.29
CA THR A 60 -9.22 1.08 -14.59
C THR A 60 -7.73 1.42 -14.78
N TYR A 61 -7.34 2.65 -14.45
CA TYR A 61 -5.95 3.10 -14.50
C TYR A 61 -5.07 2.26 -13.56
N LEU A 62 -5.43 2.17 -12.28
CA LEU A 62 -4.66 1.48 -11.24
C LEU A 62 -4.53 -0.02 -11.53
N LYS A 63 -5.58 -0.66 -12.04
CA LYS A 63 -5.52 -2.07 -12.48
C LYS A 63 -4.51 -2.24 -13.61
N ASN A 64 -4.54 -1.37 -14.62
CA ASN A 64 -3.58 -1.42 -15.71
C ASN A 64 -2.13 -1.23 -15.21
N ARG A 65 -1.91 -0.39 -14.20
CA ARG A 65 -0.58 -0.20 -13.60
C ARG A 65 -0.11 -1.42 -12.82
N ALA A 66 -1.01 -2.04 -12.05
CA ALA A 66 -0.74 -3.28 -11.34
C ALA A 66 -0.39 -4.42 -12.33
N ASP A 67 -1.15 -4.57 -13.42
CA ASP A 67 -0.91 -5.57 -14.47
C ASP A 67 0.46 -5.40 -15.16
N LYS A 68 1.03 -4.18 -15.13
CA LYS A 68 2.36 -3.85 -15.66
C LYS A 68 3.47 -3.89 -14.60
N GLY A 69 3.14 -4.18 -13.35
CA GLY A 69 4.10 -4.31 -12.25
C GLY A 69 4.55 -2.99 -11.62
N PHE A 70 3.88 -1.86 -11.89
CA PHE A 70 4.17 -0.62 -11.17
C PHE A 70 3.86 -0.78 -9.69
N THR A 71 4.75 -0.26 -8.84
CA THR A 71 4.65 -0.38 -7.37
C THR A 71 4.40 0.98 -6.70
N VAL A 72 4.58 2.08 -7.43
CA VAL A 72 4.35 3.45 -6.92
C VAL A 72 3.64 4.28 -7.97
N ILE A 73 2.66 5.08 -7.52
CA ILE A 73 1.98 6.09 -8.35
C ILE A 73 2.20 7.45 -7.70
N GLN A 74 2.76 8.40 -8.44
CA GLN A 74 2.90 9.78 -8.02
C GLN A 74 1.69 10.58 -8.51
N ALA A 75 1.03 11.29 -7.62
CA ALA A 75 -0.14 12.12 -7.91
C ALA A 75 -0.11 13.40 -7.09
N VAL A 76 -0.74 14.46 -7.60
CA VAL A 76 -0.88 15.72 -6.87
C VAL A 76 -2.09 15.60 -5.95
N ALA A 77 -1.90 15.68 -4.63
CA ALA A 77 -2.99 15.52 -3.67
C ALA A 77 -4.04 16.65 -3.75
N LEU A 78 -3.61 17.89 -3.97
CA LEU A 78 -4.44 19.08 -4.11
C LEU A 78 -4.12 19.75 -5.43
N ALA A 79 -5.09 19.88 -6.33
CA ALA A 79 -4.83 20.43 -7.66
C ALA A 79 -4.25 21.86 -7.59
N GLU A 80 -3.12 22.08 -8.26
CA GLU A 80 -2.46 23.39 -8.34
C GLU A 80 -3.15 24.38 -9.29
N LEU A 81 -3.90 23.87 -10.30
CA LEU A 81 -4.64 24.68 -11.27
C LEU A 81 -6.13 24.29 -11.23
N ASP A 82 -7.00 25.25 -10.85
CA ASP A 82 -8.47 25.15 -10.85
C ASP A 82 -9.15 24.04 -10.01
N GLY A 83 -8.43 23.21 -9.24
CA GLY A 83 -9.02 22.00 -8.63
C GLY A 83 -9.17 21.99 -7.10
N LEU A 84 -9.32 23.16 -6.48
CA LEU A 84 -10.02 23.29 -5.21
C LEU A 84 -11.05 24.42 -5.38
N ARG A 85 -12.35 24.08 -5.40
CA ARG A 85 -13.46 25.01 -5.23
C ARG A 85 -14.16 24.72 -3.91
#